data_AF-A0A317GF70-F1
#
_entry.id   AF-A0A317GF70-F1
#
_cell.length_a   1.000
_cell.length_b   1.000
_cell.length_c   1.000
_cell.angle_alpha   90.00
_cell.angle_beta   90.00
_cell.angle_gamma   90.00
#
_symmetry.space_group_name_H-M   'P 1'
#
loop_
_entity.id
_entity.type
_entity.pdbx_description
1 polymer ?
#
loop_
_entity_poly.entity_id
_entity_poly.type
_entity_poly.pdbx_seq_one_letter_code
_entity_poly.pdbx_strand_id
1 'polypeptide(L)'
;NDPKDGLYVRYNQLLDMTKQIQETLKQAQFHDRPFQLKTVADMKAYAPLIAGDIAITQGWDNYDDGHGAYWNIRVKHKDEVPDENNVISLDNGMVAERNSSLLSADSLEDFLFGYTIEIKHNQCEHPLHPAVLYYEDAIGTERDGLGKTSHGFGQTNTKLINCIAEYPDVNTIKV
;
A
#
# COMPACT_ATOMS: atom_id res chain seq x y z
N ASN A 1 55.10 -26.32 -23.55
CA ASN A 1 53.89 -25.50 -23.74
C ASN A 1 53.07 -26.11 -24.86
N ASP A 2 52.20 -27.06 -24.51
CA ASP A 2 51.31 -27.71 -25.47
C ASP A 2 50.22 -26.69 -25.89
N PRO A 3 50.03 -26.44 -27.19
CA PRO A 3 48.97 -25.56 -27.70
C PRO A 3 47.57 -25.90 -27.15
N LYS A 4 47.33 -27.16 -26.76
CA LYS A 4 46.07 -27.61 -26.16
C LYS A 4 45.81 -27.03 -24.77
N ASP A 5 46.85 -26.87 -23.94
CA ASP A 5 46.70 -26.27 -22.60
C ASP A 5 46.31 -24.79 -22.71
N GLY A 6 46.92 -24.06 -23.63
CA GLY A 6 46.58 -22.66 -23.88
C GLY A 6 45.14 -22.47 -24.40
N LEU A 7 44.67 -23.41 -25.22
CA LEU A 7 43.29 -23.40 -25.72
C LEU A 7 42.28 -23.75 -24.62
N TYR A 8 42.59 -24.72 -23.76
CA TYR A 8 41.75 -25.12 -22.63
C TYR A 8 41.62 -24.02 -21.58
N VAL A 9 42.70 -23.29 -21.28
CA VAL A 9 42.68 -22.13 -20.38
C VAL A 9 41.79 -21.02 -20.93
N ARG A 10 41.91 -20.68 -22.22
CA ARG A 10 41.05 -19.66 -22.85
C ARG A 10 39.58 -20.08 -22.88
N TYR A 11 39.29 -21.35 -23.11
CA TYR A 11 37.94 -21.88 -23.07
C TYR A 11 37.30 -21.71 -21.69
N ASN A 12 38.01 -22.06 -20.61
CA ASN A 12 37.51 -21.91 -19.25
C ASN A 12 37.30 -20.43 -18.87
N GLN A 13 38.20 -19.54 -19.29
CA GLN A 13 38.03 -18.09 -19.07
C GLN A 13 36.77 -17.55 -19.76
N LEU A 14 36.53 -17.95 -21.02
CA LEU A 14 35.32 -17.56 -21.75
C LEU A 14 34.06 -18.14 -21.11
N LEU A 15 34.11 -19.36 -20.60
CA LEU A 15 33.00 -20.00 -19.90
C LEU A 15 32.65 -19.24 -18.61
N ASP A 16 33.65 -18.86 -17.82
CA ASP A 16 33.43 -18.11 -16.59
C ASP A 16 32.93 -16.68 -16.85
N MET A 17 33.46 -16.00 -17.86
CA MET A 17 32.90 -14.72 -18.32
C MET A 17 31.43 -14.87 -18.74
N THR A 18 31.09 -15.95 -19.44
CA THR A 18 29.71 -16.19 -19.89
C THR A 18 28.77 -16.41 -18.70
N LYS A 19 29.21 -17.13 -17.66
CA LYS A 19 28.44 -17.30 -16.41
C LYS A 19 28.22 -15.96 -15.70
N GLN A 20 29.28 -15.15 -15.55
CA GLN A 20 29.18 -13.83 -14.93
C GLN A 20 28.24 -12.89 -15.71
N ILE A 21 28.27 -12.93 -17.04
CA ILE A 21 27.34 -12.17 -17.89
C ILE A 21 25.91 -12.66 -17.69
N GLN A 22 25.67 -13.98 -17.66
CA GLN A 22 24.33 -14.52 -17.39
C GLN A 22 23.80 -14.14 -16.01
N GLU A 23 24.63 -14.15 -14.97
CA GLU A 23 24.24 -13.73 -13.63
C GLU A 23 23.91 -12.24 -13.57
N THR A 24 24.73 -11.40 -14.17
CA THR A 24 24.48 -9.95 -14.29
C THR A 24 23.19 -9.66 -15.07
N LEU A 25 22.97 -10.33 -16.20
CA LEU A 25 21.77 -10.15 -17.02
C LEU A 25 20.50 -10.62 -16.32
N LYS A 26 20.58 -11.71 -15.52
CA LYS A 26 19.46 -12.14 -14.68
C LYS A 26 19.09 -11.05 -13.68
N GLN A 27 20.06 -10.52 -12.94
CA GLN A 27 19.81 -9.43 -11.98
C GLN A 27 19.20 -8.20 -12.65
N ALA A 28 19.76 -7.74 -13.77
CA ALA A 28 19.23 -6.60 -14.52
C ALA A 28 17.79 -6.82 -15.02
N GLN A 29 17.46 -8.02 -15.50
CA GLN A 29 16.09 -8.35 -15.93
C GLN A 29 15.04 -8.32 -14.80
N PHE A 30 15.45 -8.49 -13.54
CA PHE A 30 14.52 -8.47 -12.41
C PHE A 30 14.09 -7.06 -12.02
N HIS A 31 14.92 -6.04 -12.26
CA HIS A 31 14.59 -4.63 -11.95
C HIS A 31 13.63 -3.98 -12.95
N ASP A 32 13.45 -4.58 -14.14
CA ASP A 32 12.48 -4.10 -15.14
C ASP A 32 11.02 -4.43 -14.79
N ARG A 33 10.76 -5.14 -13.68
CA ARG A 33 9.43 -5.60 -13.27
C ARG A 33 9.18 -5.31 -11.79
N PRO A 34 7.93 -5.10 -11.38
CA PRO A 34 7.61 -4.98 -9.96
C PRO A 34 7.97 -6.25 -9.19
N PHE A 35 8.64 -6.09 -8.05
CA PHE A 35 8.96 -7.16 -7.11
C PHE A 35 7.71 -7.53 -6.31
N GLN A 36 7.32 -8.80 -6.34
CA GLN A 36 6.19 -9.29 -5.56
C GLN A 36 6.69 -9.97 -4.29
N LEU A 37 6.29 -9.41 -3.16
CA LEU A 37 6.70 -9.84 -1.82
C LEU A 37 5.44 -10.09 -1.00
N LYS A 38 5.51 -11.03 -0.05
CA LYS A 38 4.31 -11.38 0.73
C LYS A 38 4.00 -10.28 1.73
N THR A 39 4.97 -9.92 2.57
CA THR A 39 4.74 -8.96 3.65
C THR A 39 5.64 -7.73 3.53
N VAL A 40 5.29 -6.66 4.25
CA VAL A 40 6.16 -5.49 4.43
C VAL A 40 7.48 -5.87 5.10
N ALA A 41 7.46 -6.85 6.03
CA ALA A 41 8.68 -7.35 6.66
C ALA A 41 9.62 -8.04 5.65
N ASP A 42 9.07 -8.83 4.73
CA ASP A 42 9.85 -9.45 3.64
C ASP A 42 10.47 -8.37 2.74
N MET A 43 9.73 -7.29 2.47
CA MET A 43 10.25 -6.15 1.72
C MET A 43 11.40 -5.44 2.43
N LYS A 44 11.27 -5.18 3.74
CA LYS A 44 12.35 -4.55 4.53
C LYS A 44 13.66 -5.34 4.43
N ALA A 45 13.58 -6.66 4.50
CA ALA A 45 14.73 -7.56 4.47
C ALA A 45 15.24 -7.87 3.05
N TYR A 46 14.55 -7.45 1.98
CA TYR A 46 14.90 -7.82 0.61
C TYR A 46 16.04 -6.94 0.06
N ALA A 47 17.27 -7.36 0.33
CA ALA A 47 18.50 -6.66 -0.06
C ALA A 47 18.61 -6.25 -1.55
N PRO A 48 18.06 -7.00 -2.53
CA PRO A 48 18.18 -6.64 -3.94
C PRO A 48 17.47 -5.35 -4.35
N LEU A 49 16.52 -4.81 -3.57
CA LEU A 49 15.80 -3.60 -3.96
C LEU A 49 16.75 -2.42 -4.17
N ILE A 50 16.54 -1.67 -5.25
CA ILE A 50 17.27 -0.43 -5.53
C ILE A 50 16.33 0.72 -5.85
N ALA A 51 16.85 1.95 -5.78
CA ALA A 51 16.08 3.14 -6.10
C ALA A 51 15.59 3.09 -7.56
N GLY A 52 14.30 3.35 -7.77
CA GLY A 52 13.61 3.23 -9.06
C GLY A 52 12.81 1.94 -9.21
N ASP A 53 13.04 0.93 -8.36
CA ASP A 53 12.24 -0.29 -8.34
C ASP A 53 10.82 -0.01 -7.81
N ILE A 54 9.89 -0.88 -8.20
CA ILE A 54 8.55 -0.97 -7.61
C ILE A 54 8.46 -2.29 -6.85
N ALA A 55 8.01 -2.25 -5.61
CA ALA A 55 7.67 -3.43 -4.82
C ALA A 55 6.16 -3.49 -4.56
N ILE A 56 5.62 -4.69 -4.52
CA ILE A 56 4.21 -4.99 -4.23
C ILE A 56 4.20 -5.94 -3.04
N THR A 57 3.54 -5.55 -1.96
CA THR A 57 3.27 -6.43 -0.82
C THR A 57 1.86 -7.03 -0.95
N GLN A 58 1.70 -8.31 -0.66
CA GLN A 58 0.40 -9.02 -0.73
C GLN A 58 -0.17 -9.17 0.68
N GLY A 59 -0.99 -8.22 1.11
CA GLY A 59 -1.53 -8.17 2.47
C GLY A 59 -2.64 -9.16 2.75
N TRP A 60 -2.44 -10.45 2.43
CA TRP A 60 -3.53 -11.42 2.45
C TRP A 60 -3.96 -11.86 3.86
N ASP A 61 -3.10 -11.71 4.88
CA ASP A 61 -3.37 -12.23 6.24
C ASP A 61 -3.17 -11.23 7.40
N ASN A 62 -2.79 -9.96 7.17
CA ASN A 62 -2.56 -9.00 8.25
C ASN A 62 -3.34 -7.70 8.03
N TYR A 63 -4.38 -7.48 8.83
CA TYR A 63 -5.13 -6.21 8.89
C TYR A 63 -4.21 -4.99 9.11
N ASP A 64 -3.06 -5.18 9.77
CA ASP A 64 -2.06 -4.14 10.04
C ASP A 64 -1.10 -3.84 8.86
N ASP A 65 -1.13 -4.61 7.76
CA ASP A 65 -0.25 -4.39 6.58
C ASP A 65 -0.95 -3.70 5.39
N GLY A 66 -2.21 -3.30 5.58
CA GLY A 66 -2.92 -2.40 4.68
C GLY A 66 -3.42 -3.03 3.38
N HIS A 67 -3.77 -4.33 3.37
CA HIS A 67 -4.37 -5.04 2.23
C HIS A 67 -3.47 -5.13 0.98
N GLY A 68 -2.16 -5.05 1.21
CA GLY A 68 -1.18 -5.01 0.13
C GLY A 68 -1.08 -3.64 -0.52
N ALA A 69 0.17 -3.22 -0.78
CA ALA A 69 0.46 -1.89 -1.28
C ALA A 69 1.55 -1.91 -2.34
N TYR A 70 1.51 -0.89 -3.19
CA TYR A 70 2.58 -0.57 -4.14
C TYR A 70 3.54 0.39 -3.47
N TRP A 71 4.82 0.11 -3.60
CA TRP A 71 5.91 0.86 -2.98
C TRP A 71 6.90 1.28 -4.04
N ASN A 72 7.16 2.59 -4.12
CA ASN A 72 8.26 3.13 -4.89
C ASN A 72 9.51 3.06 -4.03
N ILE A 73 10.54 2.34 -4.49
CA ILE A 73 11.81 2.29 -3.79
C ILE A 73 12.60 3.52 -4.17
N ARG A 74 13.03 4.30 -3.17
CA ARG A 74 13.82 5.51 -3.39
C ARG A 74 14.91 5.67 -2.34
N VAL A 75 15.88 6.52 -2.68
CA VAL A 75 16.88 6.95 -1.72
C VAL A 75 16.20 7.78 -0.63
N LYS A 76 16.59 7.55 0.62
CA LYS A 76 16.16 8.34 1.76
C LYS A 76 16.58 9.80 1.58
N HIS A 77 15.66 10.74 1.75
CA HIS A 77 16.01 12.16 1.71
C HIS A 77 16.88 12.53 2.91
N LYS A 78 17.72 13.56 2.73
CA LYS A 78 18.54 14.08 3.82
C LYS A 78 17.62 14.57 4.95
N ASP A 79 17.91 14.13 6.17
CA ASP A 79 17.17 14.46 7.40
C ASP A 79 15.71 13.94 7.45
N GLU A 80 15.32 13.04 6.54
CA GLU A 80 14.01 12.37 6.59
C GLU A 80 13.91 11.40 7.77
N VAL A 81 12.78 11.43 8.46
CA VAL A 81 12.40 10.43 9.45
C VAL A 81 11.18 9.69 8.90
N PRO A 82 11.35 8.46 8.40
CA PRO A 82 10.25 7.64 7.90
C PRO A 82 9.17 7.47 8.97
N ASP A 83 7.91 7.63 8.57
CA ASP A 83 6.75 7.52 9.46
C ASP A 83 6.35 6.07 9.75
N GLU A 84 7.01 5.12 9.09
CA GLU A 84 6.78 3.68 9.12
C GLU A 84 5.35 3.26 8.70
N ASN A 85 4.63 4.17 8.02
CA ASN A 85 3.28 3.96 7.50
C ASN A 85 3.22 4.21 5.99
N ASN A 86 3.58 5.41 5.54
CA ASN A 86 3.64 5.78 4.12
C ASN A 86 5.06 5.77 3.59
N VAL A 87 6.04 6.02 4.45
CA VAL A 87 7.46 5.90 4.14
C VAL A 87 8.08 4.95 5.13
N ILE A 88 8.63 3.85 4.62
CA ILE A 88 9.15 2.75 5.42
C ILE A 88 10.64 2.62 5.19
N SER A 89 11.41 2.52 6.28
CA SER A 89 12.85 2.26 6.21
C SER A 89 13.12 0.82 5.75
N LEU A 90 14.04 0.66 4.80
CA LEU A 90 14.53 -0.65 4.34
C LEU A 90 15.90 -0.97 4.95
N ASP A 91 16.20 -2.25 5.14
CA ASP A 91 17.45 -2.69 5.78
C ASP A 91 18.70 -2.36 4.93
N ASN A 92 18.50 -2.16 3.62
CA ASN A 92 19.55 -1.73 2.69
C ASN A 92 19.83 -0.22 2.73
N GLY A 93 19.20 0.54 3.65
CA GLY A 93 19.41 1.98 3.83
C GLY A 93 18.58 2.87 2.89
N MET A 94 17.71 2.28 2.06
CA MET A 94 16.74 3.00 1.24
C MET A 94 15.40 3.15 1.98
N VAL A 95 14.42 3.76 1.32
CA VAL A 95 13.05 3.80 1.80
C VAL A 95 12.07 3.31 0.74
N ALA A 96 11.01 2.66 1.20
CA ALA A 96 9.83 2.33 0.42
C ALA A 96 8.76 3.38 0.68
N GLU A 97 8.37 4.12 -0.35
CA GLU A 97 7.31 5.12 -0.28
C GLU A 97 6.04 4.59 -0.93
N ARG A 98 4.92 4.67 -0.21
CA ARG A 98 3.62 4.18 -0.66
C ARG A 98 3.19 4.95 -1.91
N ASN A 99 2.94 4.22 -3.00
CA ASN A 99 2.49 4.81 -4.25
C ASN A 99 0.96 4.92 -4.25
N SER A 100 0.44 6.10 -3.89
CA SER A 100 -1.00 6.37 -3.90
C SER A 100 -1.61 6.47 -5.30
N SER A 101 -0.80 6.57 -6.36
CA SER A 101 -1.27 6.63 -7.74
C SER A 101 -1.44 5.25 -8.38
N LEU A 102 -0.80 4.22 -7.83
CA LEU A 102 -0.99 2.82 -8.21
C LEU A 102 -1.90 2.17 -7.19
N LEU A 103 -3.21 2.23 -7.46
CA LEU A 103 -4.24 1.63 -6.62
C LEU A 103 -4.10 0.10 -6.65
N SER A 104 -4.05 -0.55 -5.48
CA SER A 104 -4.29 -1.99 -5.40
C SER A 104 -5.73 -2.31 -5.78
N ALA A 105 -5.99 -3.53 -6.26
CA ALA A 105 -7.34 -3.95 -6.64
C ALA A 105 -8.34 -3.72 -5.49
N ASP A 106 -7.91 -3.92 -4.25
CA ASP A 106 -8.70 -3.65 -3.04
C ASP A 106 -8.90 -2.13 -2.79
N SER A 107 -7.89 -1.28 -3.06
CA SER A 107 -8.08 0.19 -3.06
C SER A 107 -8.95 0.67 -4.21
N LEU A 108 -9.05 -0.10 -5.30
CA LEU A 108 -9.96 0.17 -6.40
C LEU A 108 -11.39 -0.21 -6.00
N GLU A 109 -11.61 -1.24 -5.17
CA GLU A 109 -12.92 -1.54 -4.57
C GLU A 109 -13.34 -0.51 -3.52
N ASP A 110 -12.45 -0.05 -2.65
CA ASP A 110 -12.76 1.07 -1.74
C ASP A 110 -13.02 2.39 -2.49
N PHE A 111 -12.43 2.57 -3.68
CA PHE A 111 -12.58 3.79 -4.50
C PHE A 111 -13.72 3.72 -5.54
N LEU A 112 -14.05 2.54 -6.10
CA LEU A 112 -15.10 2.32 -7.11
C LEU A 112 -16.37 1.66 -6.55
N PHE A 113 -16.25 0.90 -5.46
CA PHE A 113 -17.31 0.11 -4.82
C PHE A 113 -17.52 0.53 -3.36
N GLY A 114 -17.39 1.84 -3.08
CA GLY A 114 -17.92 2.41 -1.84
C GLY A 114 -19.40 2.06 -1.65
N TYR A 115 -19.86 2.14 -0.41
CA TYR A 115 -21.28 1.92 -0.09
C TYR A 115 -22.07 3.19 -0.36
N THR A 116 -23.06 3.14 -1.26
CA THR A 116 -23.96 4.28 -1.49
C THR A 116 -25.11 4.28 -0.48
N ILE A 117 -25.24 5.38 0.26
CA ILE A 117 -26.40 5.65 1.11
C ILE A 117 -27.34 6.60 0.36
N GLU A 118 -28.55 6.14 0.06
CA GLU A 118 -29.61 7.01 -0.46
C GLU A 118 -30.39 7.62 0.71
N ILE A 119 -30.43 8.94 0.79
CA ILE A 119 -31.24 9.68 1.75
C ILE A 119 -32.32 10.43 0.99
N LYS A 120 -33.58 10.11 1.27
CA LYS A 120 -34.73 10.89 0.80
C LYS A 120 -35.04 11.97 1.82
N HIS A 121 -35.10 13.20 1.34
CA HIS A 121 -35.41 14.39 2.14
C HIS A 121 -36.53 15.20 1.48
N ASN A 122 -37.06 16.18 2.20
CA ASN A 122 -38.13 17.06 1.68
C ASN A 122 -37.71 18.52 1.82
N GLN A 123 -36.44 18.81 1.53
CA GLN A 123 -35.91 20.17 1.57
C GLN A 123 -36.23 20.95 0.28
N CYS A 124 -36.64 20.26 -0.80
CA CYS A 124 -36.93 20.85 -2.11
C CYS A 124 -35.75 21.66 -2.70
N GLU A 125 -34.53 21.36 -2.24
CA GLU A 125 -33.27 22.01 -2.61
C GLU A 125 -32.12 21.05 -2.26
N HIS A 126 -30.98 21.14 -2.95
CA HIS A 126 -29.81 20.30 -2.68
C HIS A 126 -29.10 20.74 -1.38
N PRO A 127 -28.98 19.87 -0.36
CA PRO A 127 -28.16 20.15 0.82
C PRO A 127 -26.73 20.56 0.43
N LEU A 128 -26.19 21.62 1.03
CA LEU A 128 -24.86 22.12 0.66
C LEU A 128 -23.72 21.26 1.22
N HIS A 129 -23.93 20.62 2.38
CA HIS A 129 -22.87 19.96 3.14
C HIS A 129 -23.35 18.65 3.78
N PRO A 130 -23.46 17.57 2.99
CA PRO A 130 -23.59 16.24 3.57
C PRO A 130 -22.29 15.87 4.29
N ALA A 131 -22.43 15.37 5.51
CA ALA A 131 -21.31 14.92 6.33
C ALA A 131 -21.65 13.55 6.91
N VAL A 132 -20.73 12.60 6.73
CA VAL A 132 -20.86 11.26 7.29
C VAL A 132 -19.91 11.15 8.47
N LEU A 133 -20.44 10.77 9.63
CA LEU A 133 -19.65 10.55 10.83
C LEU A 133 -19.74 9.08 11.25
N TYR A 134 -18.59 8.51 11.55
CA TYR A 134 -18.47 7.24 12.25
C TYR A 134 -18.22 7.51 13.74
N TYR A 135 -18.88 6.75 14.60
CA TYR A 135 -18.64 6.75 16.04
C TYR A 135 -19.09 5.41 16.63
N GLU A 136 -18.50 5.05 17.77
CA GLU A 136 -18.81 3.83 18.53
C GLU A 136 -19.41 4.18 19.88
N ASP A 137 -20.15 3.23 20.47
CA ASP A 137 -20.69 3.34 21.83
C ASP A 137 -21.49 4.63 22.10
N ALA A 138 -22.30 5.05 21.12
CA ALA A 138 -23.27 6.11 21.35
C ALA A 138 -24.30 5.68 22.39
N ILE A 139 -24.97 6.68 22.98
CA ILE A 139 -26.03 6.45 23.95
C ILE A 139 -27.10 5.52 23.36
N GLY A 140 -27.31 4.38 24.00
CA GLY A 140 -28.28 3.36 23.59
C GLY A 140 -27.71 2.27 22.68
N THR A 141 -26.43 2.34 22.29
CA THR A 141 -25.75 1.30 21.51
C THR A 141 -24.71 0.53 22.33
N GLU A 142 -24.55 0.83 23.62
CA GLU A 142 -23.55 0.20 24.47
C GLU A 142 -23.86 -1.28 24.70
N ARG A 143 -22.85 -2.16 24.51
CA ARG A 143 -23.02 -3.62 24.62
C ARG A 143 -23.60 -4.09 25.95
N ASP A 144 -23.13 -3.51 27.06
CA ASP A 144 -23.44 -3.96 28.43
C ASP A 144 -24.54 -3.10 29.11
N GLY A 145 -25.19 -2.24 28.33
CA GLY A 145 -26.23 -1.31 28.75
C GLY A 145 -25.73 0.10 29.01
N LEU A 146 -26.69 1.02 29.18
CA LEU A 146 -26.45 2.46 29.28
C LEU A 146 -25.33 2.80 30.28
N GLY A 147 -24.29 3.51 29.80
CA GLY A 147 -23.16 3.95 30.62
C GLY A 147 -22.18 2.86 31.05
N LYS A 148 -22.23 1.67 30.45
CA LYS A 148 -21.32 0.55 30.74
C LYS A 148 -20.28 0.31 29.64
N THR A 149 -19.54 1.36 29.29
CA THR A 149 -18.42 1.30 28.33
C THR A 149 -17.10 1.54 29.05
N SER A 150 -15.99 1.07 28.47
CA SER A 150 -14.64 1.28 29.04
C SER A 150 -14.05 2.65 28.72
N HIS A 151 -14.69 3.44 27.86
CA HIS A 151 -14.12 4.65 27.26
C HIS A 151 -14.89 5.95 27.56
N GLY A 152 -15.89 5.91 28.47
CA GLY A 152 -16.68 7.07 28.88
C GLY A 152 -18.09 7.11 28.28
N PHE A 153 -18.89 8.09 28.73
CA PHE A 153 -20.30 8.22 28.36
C PHE A 153 -20.48 9.13 27.14
N GLY A 154 -21.24 8.68 26.13
CA GLY A 154 -21.71 9.54 25.04
C GLY A 154 -21.33 9.08 23.64
N GLN A 155 -20.06 8.74 23.41
CA GLN A 155 -19.51 8.15 22.17
C GLN A 155 -17.98 7.99 22.29
N THR A 156 -17.37 7.16 21.45
CA THR A 156 -15.92 7.07 21.24
C THR A 156 -15.55 6.96 19.75
N ASN A 157 -14.25 7.01 19.43
CA ASN A 157 -13.69 6.79 18.11
C ASN A 157 -14.35 7.61 16.97
N THR A 158 -14.69 8.86 17.24
CA THR A 158 -15.41 9.71 16.28
C THR A 158 -14.52 10.12 15.10
N LYS A 159 -14.97 9.83 13.88
CA LYS A 159 -14.26 10.13 12.64
C LYS A 159 -15.20 10.77 11.62
N LEU A 160 -14.72 11.79 10.93
CA LEU A 160 -15.37 12.31 9.72
C LEU A 160 -14.98 11.41 8.55
N ILE A 161 -15.97 10.87 7.86
CA ILE A 161 -15.78 10.06 6.66
C ILE A 161 -15.92 10.99 5.45
N ASN A 162 -14.89 11.00 4.60
CA ASN A 162 -14.95 11.72 3.33
C ASN A 162 -15.98 11.02 2.43
N CYS A 163 -16.98 11.76 1.96
CA CYS A 163 -18.03 11.25 1.10
C CYS A 163 -18.17 12.11 -0.16
N ILE A 164 -18.68 11.51 -1.23
CA ILE A 164 -19.01 12.21 -2.48
C ILE A 164 -20.53 12.29 -2.56
N ALA A 165 -21.07 13.49 -2.75
CA ALA A 165 -22.50 13.70 -2.80
C ALA A 165 -23.00 13.87 -4.23
N GLU A 166 -23.97 13.05 -4.61
CA GLU A 166 -24.71 13.15 -5.86
C GLU A 166 -26.17 13.47 -5.61
N TYR A 167 -26.77 14.30 -6.47
CA TYR A 167 -28.16 14.75 -6.36
C TYR A 167 -28.94 14.32 -7.61
N PRO A 168 -29.56 13.13 -7.62
CA PRO A 168 -30.41 12.68 -8.72
C PRO A 168 -31.62 13.60 -8.95
N ASP A 169 -32.17 14.16 -7.87
CA ASP A 169 -33.29 15.10 -7.86
C ASP A 169 -33.26 15.97 -6.59
N VAL A 170 -34.18 16.95 -6.49
CA VAL A 170 -34.22 17.94 -5.40
C VAL A 170 -34.56 17.38 -4.02
N ASN A 171 -34.93 16.11 -3.91
CA ASN A 171 -35.37 15.43 -2.70
C ASN A 171 -34.58 14.14 -2.42
N THR A 172 -33.55 13.87 -3.21
CA THR A 172 -32.73 12.67 -3.08
C THR A 172 -31.26 13.06 -3.08
N ILE A 173 -30.52 12.60 -2.07
CA ILE A 173 -29.06 12.63 -2.04
C ILE A 173 -28.52 11.21 -1.97
N LYS A 174 -27.46 10.95 -2.74
CA LYS A 174 -26.64 9.74 -2.66
C LYS A 174 -25.26 10.13 -2.15
N VAL A 175 -24.82 9.48 -1.08
CA VAL A 175 -23.52 9.71 -0.42
C VAL A 175 -22.71 8.43 -0.33
#